data_AF-D8UID8-F1
#
_entry.id   AF-D8UID8-F1
#
_cell.length_a   1.000
_cell.length_b   1.000
_cell.length_c   1.000
_cell.angle_alpha   90.00
_cell.angle_beta   90.00
_cell.angle_gamma   90.00
#
_symmetry.space_group_name_H-M   'P 1'
#
loop_
_entity.id
_entity.type
_entity.pdbx_description
1 polymer ?
#
loop_
_entity_poly.entity_id
_entity_poly.type
_entity_poly.pdbx_seq_one_letter_code
_entity_poly.pdbx_strand_id
1 'polypeptide(L)'
;MARKSIALFVTTLCILSVVALGAKKSTDRLILALRKRILATVVEELSVKGLDINLPDSSHRLPLAEAVRSRDVRAVMALLEQGALARCHEPGSGTTPLHLAFQFNLPNIARALLAHGADPNAKDRSGVPARKLVPLSSSTTRGSSSSTARGNISELISLYDTRGSMAFESAPGSWLKEDRPGGSTYYWSPSTRESRWTPPPSCAWQRVTIQGHPVRYINTVTGQQLTSLPPALSWTRLRSETDNGSQLLWYNWAVQVSSTATPAELPPDMLAQLAVQVNVRWYNPTTGQYSYTDPVYSTPWRELTDEATSRPYYFNVDTRESLWEAPEELCWVKMEISDTSGAGEGEGEGDRAMRGSVGVGSWAARQYFYNRRSGEVSWTAPASGPLAFVPYASEL
;
A
#
# COMPACT_ATOMS: atom_id res chain seq x y z
N MET A 1 -29.77 40.01 17.48
CA MET A 1 -28.73 39.02 17.14
C MET A 1 -28.37 39.01 15.65
N ALA A 2 -29.33 39.02 14.72
CA ALA A 2 -29.08 38.95 13.27
C ALA A 2 -28.07 39.97 12.69
N ARG A 3 -28.09 41.25 13.09
CA ARG A 3 -27.15 42.27 12.55
C ARG A 3 -25.68 42.04 12.93
N LYS A 4 -25.41 41.50 14.13
CA LYS A 4 -24.04 41.14 14.56
C LYS A 4 -23.55 39.90 13.83
N SER A 5 -24.42 38.93 13.56
CA SER A 5 -24.12 37.72 12.79
C SER A 5 -23.83 38.03 11.31
N ILE A 6 -24.57 38.96 10.70
CA ILE A 6 -24.33 39.39 9.30
C ILE A 6 -23.00 40.14 9.18
N ALA A 7 -22.69 41.04 10.12
CA ALA A 7 -21.42 41.76 10.11
C ALA A 7 -20.21 40.81 10.27
N LEU A 8 -20.30 39.84 11.20
CA LEU A 8 -19.26 38.82 11.37
C LEU A 8 -19.07 38.01 10.08
N PHE A 9 -20.17 37.60 9.44
CA PHE A 9 -20.16 36.81 8.22
C PHE A 9 -19.58 37.59 7.03
N VAL A 10 -19.90 38.88 6.88
CA VAL A 10 -19.32 39.73 5.83
C VAL A 10 -17.82 39.93 6.07
N THR A 11 -17.40 40.13 7.32
CA THR A 11 -15.96 40.28 7.63
C THR A 11 -15.17 39.00 7.39
N THR A 12 -15.70 37.82 7.74
CA THR A 12 -15.03 36.55 7.46
C THR A 12 -14.97 36.27 5.96
N LEU A 13 -16.02 36.60 5.21
CA LEU A 13 -16.05 36.45 3.75
C LEU A 13 -15.06 37.40 3.05
N CYS A 14 -14.94 38.64 3.55
CA CYS A 14 -13.92 39.59 3.09
C CYS A 14 -12.50 39.09 3.38
N ILE A 15 -12.23 38.58 4.59
CA ILE A 15 -10.92 38.03 4.95
C ILE A 15 -10.59 36.79 4.09
N LEU A 16 -11.54 35.88 3.90
CA LEU A 16 -11.41 34.73 2.99
C LEU A 16 -11.12 35.18 1.55
N SER A 17 -11.79 36.23 1.07
CA SER A 17 -11.55 36.77 -0.27
C SER A 17 -10.15 37.37 -0.44
N VAL A 18 -9.66 38.10 0.57
CA VAL A 18 -8.31 38.70 0.57
C VAL A 18 -7.23 37.63 0.64
N VAL A 19 -7.42 36.59 1.47
CA VAL A 19 -6.52 35.44 1.55
C VAL A 19 -6.50 34.67 0.21
N ALA A 20 -7.65 34.46 -0.43
CA ALA A 20 -7.72 33.83 -1.75
C ALA A 20 -7.06 34.67 -2.86
N LEU A 21 -7.17 36.00 -2.79
CA LEU A 21 -6.48 36.93 -3.70
C LEU A 21 -4.96 36.93 -3.49
N GLY A 22 -4.50 36.81 -2.24
CA GLY A 22 -3.08 36.67 -1.90
C GLY A 22 -2.49 35.35 -2.40
N ALA A 23 -3.20 34.23 -2.19
CA ALA A 23 -2.79 32.90 -2.64
C ALA A 23 -2.73 32.79 -4.18
N LYS A 24 -3.65 33.43 -4.91
CA LYS A 24 -3.61 33.46 -6.38
C LYS A 24 -2.40 34.24 -6.92
N LYS A 25 -2.00 35.32 -6.25
CA LYS A 25 -0.82 36.10 -6.67
C LYS A 25 0.49 35.35 -6.46
N SER A 26 0.60 34.52 -5.43
CA SER A 26 1.79 33.69 -5.20
C SER A 26 1.87 32.51 -6.19
N THR A 27 0.75 31.85 -6.51
CA THR A 27 0.73 30.81 -7.57
C THR A 27 1.15 31.37 -8.92
N ASP A 28 0.65 32.56 -9.30
CA ASP A 28 1.03 33.22 -10.56
C ASP A 28 2.55 33.50 -10.64
N ARG A 29 3.16 33.92 -9.52
CA ARG A 29 4.61 34.15 -9.43
C ARG A 29 5.40 32.84 -9.52
N LEU A 30 4.96 31.80 -8.84
CA LEU A 30 5.58 30.47 -8.91
C LEU A 30 5.58 29.95 -10.35
N ILE A 31 4.45 30.01 -11.05
CA ILE A 31 4.37 29.56 -12.46
C ILE A 31 5.28 30.40 -13.36
N LEU A 32 5.35 31.72 -13.13
CA LEU A 32 6.29 32.57 -13.86
C LEU A 32 7.76 32.18 -13.61
N ALA A 33 8.11 31.85 -12.37
CA ALA A 33 9.45 31.39 -12.00
C ALA A 33 9.79 30.04 -12.66
N LEU A 34 8.84 29.09 -12.68
CA LEU A 34 8.98 27.79 -13.34
C LEU A 34 9.18 27.93 -14.86
N ARG A 35 8.44 28.84 -15.50
CA ARG A 35 8.58 29.14 -16.93
C ARG A 35 9.93 29.75 -17.26
N LYS A 36 10.45 30.62 -16.37
CA LYS A 36 11.79 31.21 -16.49
C LYS A 36 12.92 30.25 -16.11
N ARG A 37 12.61 29.09 -15.50
CA ARG A 37 13.57 28.07 -15.05
C ARG A 37 14.60 28.61 -14.04
N ILE A 38 14.17 29.54 -13.19
CA ILE A 38 15.02 30.14 -12.17
C ILE A 38 14.78 29.42 -10.84
N LEU A 39 15.65 28.45 -10.51
CA LEU A 39 15.49 27.61 -9.32
C LEU A 39 15.46 28.41 -8.02
N ALA A 40 16.27 29.47 -7.89
CA ALA A 40 16.30 30.30 -6.69
C ALA A 40 14.91 30.93 -6.40
N THR A 41 14.28 31.52 -7.42
CA THR A 41 12.94 32.11 -7.27
C THR A 41 11.86 31.06 -7.06
N VAL A 42 12.02 29.85 -7.61
CA VAL A 42 11.09 28.74 -7.34
C VAL A 42 11.15 28.36 -5.87
N VAL A 43 12.35 28.24 -5.28
CA VAL A 43 12.53 27.90 -3.86
C VAL A 43 12.00 29.02 -2.95
N GLU A 44 12.23 30.28 -3.30
CA GLU A 44 11.69 31.42 -2.55
C GLU A 44 10.16 31.42 -2.54
N GLU A 45 9.52 31.26 -3.70
CA GLU A 45 8.05 31.24 -3.80
C GLU A 45 7.45 30.01 -3.12
N LEU A 46 8.13 28.84 -3.17
CA LEU A 46 7.71 27.65 -2.43
C LEU A 46 7.79 27.83 -0.90
N SER A 47 8.61 28.76 -0.43
CA SER A 47 8.75 29.08 1.01
C SER A 47 7.67 30.02 1.54
N VAL A 48 6.78 30.53 0.67
CA VAL A 48 5.71 31.46 1.06
C VAL A 48 4.65 30.72 1.88
N LYS A 49 4.41 31.21 3.11
CA LYS A 49 3.36 30.66 3.99
C LYS A 49 1.98 30.75 3.33
N GLY A 50 1.26 29.62 3.30
CA GLY A 50 -0.10 29.53 2.78
C GLY A 50 -0.21 29.39 1.25
N LEU A 51 0.92 29.18 0.56
CA LEU A 51 0.89 28.75 -0.84
C LEU A 51 0.28 27.35 -0.95
N ASP A 52 -0.78 27.22 -1.73
CA ASP A 52 -1.29 25.92 -2.17
C ASP A 52 -0.72 25.62 -3.56
N ILE A 53 0.22 24.67 -3.60
CA ILE A 53 0.94 24.23 -4.79
C ILE A 53 0.04 23.54 -5.82
N ASN A 54 -1.16 23.12 -5.42
CA ASN A 54 -2.10 22.39 -6.28
C ASN A 54 -3.17 23.31 -6.90
N LEU A 55 -3.17 24.61 -6.57
CA LEU A 55 -4.09 25.56 -7.19
C LEU A 55 -3.57 26.05 -8.55
N PRO A 56 -4.47 26.24 -9.52
CA PRO A 56 -4.09 26.81 -10.79
C PRO A 56 -3.89 28.33 -10.70
N ASP A 57 -3.02 28.86 -11.58
CA ASP A 57 -2.83 30.29 -11.78
C ASP A 57 -4.05 30.97 -12.43
N SER A 58 -3.97 32.29 -12.60
CA SER A 58 -5.00 33.10 -13.28
C SER A 58 -5.27 32.69 -14.73
N SER A 59 -4.38 31.91 -15.35
CA SER A 59 -4.54 31.34 -16.70
C SER A 59 -4.95 29.86 -16.67
N HIS A 60 -5.41 29.35 -15.53
CA HIS A 60 -5.79 27.96 -15.33
C HIS A 60 -4.66 26.92 -15.49
N ARG A 61 -3.39 27.31 -15.34
CA ARG A 61 -2.25 26.39 -15.35
C ARG A 61 -1.89 25.94 -13.95
N LEU A 62 -1.53 24.68 -13.79
CA LEU A 62 -1.03 24.11 -12.55
C LEU A 62 0.50 24.23 -12.48
N PRO A 63 1.08 24.53 -11.30
CA PRO A 63 2.54 24.60 -11.14
C PRO A 63 3.25 23.34 -11.60
N LEU A 64 2.75 22.15 -11.22
CA LEU A 64 3.36 20.88 -11.62
C LEU A 64 3.30 20.67 -13.14
N ALA A 65 2.19 20.99 -13.80
CA ALA A 65 2.07 20.89 -15.25
C ALA A 65 3.05 21.83 -15.97
N GLU A 66 3.24 23.05 -15.46
CA GLU A 66 4.20 24.00 -16.02
C GLU A 66 5.64 23.53 -15.87
N ALA A 67 6.01 22.95 -14.72
CA ALA A 67 7.34 22.38 -14.52
C ALA A 67 7.64 21.23 -15.52
N VAL A 68 6.62 20.44 -15.88
CA VAL A 68 6.75 19.42 -16.93
C VAL A 68 6.94 20.08 -18.31
N ARG A 69 6.17 21.13 -18.64
CA ARG A 69 6.33 21.87 -19.91
C ARG A 69 7.71 22.51 -20.04
N SER A 70 8.27 23.02 -18.95
CA SER A 70 9.63 23.58 -18.91
C SER A 70 10.74 22.51 -18.95
N ARG A 71 10.36 21.22 -18.87
CA ARG A 71 11.25 20.04 -18.87
C ARG A 71 12.29 20.09 -17.75
N ASP A 72 11.96 20.76 -16.66
CA ASP A 72 12.85 20.92 -15.52
C ASP A 72 12.60 19.83 -14.49
N VAL A 73 13.42 18.77 -14.56
CA VAL A 73 13.34 17.63 -13.63
C VAL A 73 13.49 18.08 -12.18
N ARG A 74 14.36 19.06 -11.90
CA ARG A 74 14.60 19.52 -10.52
C ARG A 74 13.38 20.25 -9.98
N ALA A 75 12.76 21.10 -10.80
CA ALA A 75 11.54 21.78 -10.42
C ALA A 75 10.38 20.79 -10.22
N VAL A 76 10.22 19.80 -11.09
CA VAL A 76 9.21 18.74 -10.92
C VAL A 76 9.41 18.01 -9.59
N MET A 77 10.64 17.56 -9.30
CA MET A 77 10.94 16.87 -8.04
C MET A 77 10.67 17.75 -6.82
N ALA A 78 11.12 19.01 -6.83
CA ALA A 78 10.88 19.95 -5.74
C ALA A 78 9.38 20.16 -5.49
N LEU A 79 8.58 20.29 -6.55
CA LEU A 79 7.13 20.44 -6.41
C LEU A 79 6.47 19.18 -5.83
N LEU A 80 6.85 17.99 -6.31
CA LEU A 80 6.34 16.71 -5.80
C LEU A 80 6.70 16.51 -4.32
N GLU A 81 7.91 16.91 -3.92
CA GLU A 81 8.39 16.84 -2.54
C GLU A 81 7.67 17.83 -1.60
N GLN A 82 7.18 18.95 -2.14
CA GLN A 82 6.33 19.92 -1.43
C GLN A 82 4.83 19.55 -1.48
N GLY A 83 4.47 18.34 -1.91
CA GLY A 83 3.09 17.85 -1.89
C GLY A 83 2.27 18.20 -3.13
N ALA A 84 2.90 18.51 -4.25
CA ALA A 84 2.19 18.60 -5.53
C ALA A 84 1.62 17.23 -5.92
N LEU A 85 0.33 17.20 -6.26
CA LEU A 85 -0.39 15.98 -6.61
C LEU A 85 -0.09 15.58 -8.05
N ALA A 86 0.56 14.44 -8.26
CA ALA A 86 0.86 13.94 -9.62
C ALA A 86 -0.39 13.57 -10.44
N ARG A 87 -1.52 13.34 -9.76
CA ARG A 87 -2.85 13.06 -10.34
C ARG A 87 -3.67 14.31 -10.67
N CYS A 88 -3.12 15.51 -10.50
CA CYS A 88 -3.81 16.74 -10.87
C CYS A 88 -4.07 16.82 -12.39
N HIS A 89 -5.03 17.65 -12.78
CA HIS A 89 -5.34 17.88 -14.19
C HIS A 89 -5.65 19.34 -14.46
N GLU A 90 -5.22 19.85 -15.60
CA GLU A 90 -5.52 21.22 -16.03
C GLU A 90 -7.05 21.39 -16.13
N PRO A 91 -7.66 22.38 -15.46
CA PRO A 91 -9.11 22.57 -15.46
C PRO A 91 -9.70 22.70 -16.87
N GLY A 92 -9.00 23.32 -17.82
CA GLY A 92 -9.50 23.59 -19.17
C GLY A 92 -9.44 22.41 -20.15
N SER A 93 -8.47 21.52 -20.02
CA SER A 93 -8.25 20.42 -20.98
C SER A 93 -8.37 19.03 -20.35
N GLY A 94 -8.38 18.91 -19.02
CA GLY A 94 -8.27 17.63 -18.32
C GLY A 94 -6.89 16.97 -18.47
N THR A 95 -5.91 17.67 -19.06
CA THR A 95 -4.56 17.15 -19.27
C THR A 95 -3.86 16.97 -17.93
N THR A 96 -3.39 15.76 -17.62
CA THR A 96 -2.56 15.50 -16.43
C THR A 96 -1.09 15.77 -16.72
N PRO A 97 -0.24 16.02 -15.70
CA PRO A 97 1.21 16.12 -15.88
C PRO A 97 1.81 14.92 -16.63
N LEU A 98 1.23 13.72 -16.47
CA LEU A 98 1.71 12.51 -17.14
C LEU A 98 1.42 12.51 -18.65
N HIS A 99 0.30 13.10 -19.10
CA HIS A 99 0.05 13.31 -20.54
C HIS A 99 1.17 14.13 -21.17
N LEU A 100 1.56 15.23 -20.52
CA LEU A 100 2.64 16.11 -20.99
C LEU A 100 3.99 15.39 -21.00
N ALA A 101 4.29 14.61 -19.95
CA ALA A 101 5.53 13.85 -19.86
C ALA A 101 5.66 12.80 -20.97
N PHE A 102 4.58 12.09 -21.30
CA PHE A 102 4.57 11.13 -22.41
C PHE A 102 4.62 11.83 -23.78
N GLN A 103 3.83 12.89 -23.97
CA GLN A 103 3.83 13.68 -25.21
C GLN A 103 5.21 14.26 -25.54
N PHE A 104 5.95 14.75 -24.54
CA PHE A 104 7.29 15.32 -24.73
C PHE A 104 8.42 14.29 -24.61
N ASN A 105 8.11 13.00 -24.46
CA ASN A 105 9.07 11.92 -24.28
C ASN A 105 10.07 12.17 -23.14
N LEU A 106 9.57 12.44 -21.93
CA LEU A 106 10.37 12.78 -20.74
C LEU A 106 10.38 11.60 -19.74
N PRO A 107 11.20 10.56 -19.93
CA PRO A 107 11.14 9.34 -19.10
C PRO A 107 11.45 9.57 -17.62
N ASN A 108 12.40 10.47 -17.30
CA ASN A 108 12.75 10.76 -15.91
C ASN A 108 11.59 11.44 -15.16
N ILE A 109 10.90 12.37 -15.82
CA ILE A 109 9.73 13.05 -15.27
C ILE A 109 8.55 12.08 -15.20
N ALA A 110 8.33 11.27 -16.23
CA ALA A 110 7.28 10.25 -16.23
C ALA A 110 7.47 9.26 -15.08
N ARG A 111 8.69 8.77 -14.87
CA ARG A 111 9.02 7.89 -13.74
C ARG A 111 8.73 8.55 -12.39
N ALA A 112 9.11 9.81 -12.21
CA ALA A 112 8.82 10.56 -10.98
C ALA A 112 7.32 10.73 -10.76
N LEU A 113 6.56 11.10 -11.79
CA LEU A 113 5.11 11.24 -11.71
C LEU A 113 4.43 9.91 -11.37
N LEU A 114 4.85 8.80 -11.99
CA LEU A 114 4.35 7.46 -11.69
C LEU A 114 4.67 7.03 -10.25
N ALA A 115 5.88 7.30 -9.75
CA ALA A 115 6.26 7.09 -8.36
C ALA A 115 5.39 7.88 -7.37
N HIS A 116 4.91 9.05 -7.78
CA HIS A 116 3.97 9.87 -7.01
C HIS A 116 2.50 9.57 -7.31
N GLY A 117 2.19 8.41 -7.92
CA GLY A 117 0.82 7.93 -8.09
C GLY A 117 0.04 8.55 -9.25
N ALA A 118 0.72 9.05 -10.29
CA ALA A 118 0.06 9.41 -11.54
C ALA A 118 -0.53 8.15 -12.22
N ASP A 119 -1.74 8.27 -12.76
CA ASP A 119 -2.41 7.18 -13.47
C ASP A 119 -2.19 7.30 -14.99
N PRO A 120 -1.53 6.32 -15.64
CA PRO A 120 -1.35 6.31 -17.09
C PRO A 120 -2.66 6.08 -17.86
N ASN A 121 -3.73 5.62 -17.21
CA ASN A 121 -5.05 5.43 -17.81
C ASN A 121 -5.97 6.64 -17.61
N ALA A 122 -5.55 7.67 -16.85
CA ALA A 122 -6.31 8.90 -16.69
C ALA A 122 -6.57 9.53 -18.06
N LYS A 123 -7.82 9.86 -18.33
CA LYS A 123 -8.26 10.44 -19.60
C LYS A 123 -8.35 11.96 -19.51
N ASP A 124 -7.89 12.63 -20.55
CA ASP A 124 -8.17 14.05 -20.73
C ASP A 124 -9.63 14.31 -21.15
N ARG A 125 -10.01 15.58 -21.39
CA ARG A 125 -11.37 15.93 -21.84
C ARG A 125 -11.75 15.39 -23.21
N SER A 126 -10.77 15.00 -24.03
CA SER A 126 -11.02 14.33 -25.32
C SER A 126 -11.19 12.82 -25.17
N GLY A 127 -11.10 12.29 -23.95
CA GLY A 127 -11.21 10.86 -23.65
C GLY A 127 -9.91 10.09 -23.95
N VAL A 128 -8.81 10.77 -24.28
CA VAL A 128 -7.53 10.16 -24.58
C VAL A 128 -6.80 9.87 -23.28
N PRO A 129 -6.42 8.59 -23.00
CA PRO A 129 -5.61 8.28 -21.83
C PRO A 129 -4.15 8.66 -22.05
N ALA A 130 -3.45 9.07 -20.98
CA ALA A 130 -2.05 9.49 -21.06
C ALA A 130 -1.18 8.48 -21.82
N ARG A 131 -1.29 7.18 -21.50
CA ARG A 131 -0.48 6.11 -22.10
C ARG A 131 -0.62 5.98 -23.62
N LYS A 132 -1.68 6.50 -24.24
CA LYS A 132 -1.84 6.51 -25.70
C LYS A 132 -0.89 7.50 -26.38
N LEU A 133 -0.38 8.49 -25.64
CA LEU A 133 0.58 9.49 -26.12
C LEU A 133 2.03 9.00 -26.07
N VAL A 134 2.26 7.75 -25.63
CA VAL A 134 3.61 7.16 -25.62
C VAL A 134 4.11 7.04 -27.07
N PRO A 135 5.31 7.56 -27.38
CA PRO A 135 5.88 7.41 -28.72
C PRO A 135 5.99 5.94 -29.07
N LEU A 136 5.40 5.52 -30.20
CA LEU A 136 5.56 4.15 -30.72
C LEU A 136 7.05 3.91 -30.94
N SER A 137 7.64 2.96 -30.21
CA SER A 137 9.01 2.54 -30.50
C SER A 137 8.99 1.89 -31.89
N SER A 138 9.77 2.43 -32.81
CA SER A 138 10.03 1.76 -34.07
C SER A 138 10.61 0.38 -33.77
N SER A 139 9.86 -0.66 -34.16
CA SER A 139 10.26 -2.06 -34.37
C SER A 139 11.67 -2.46 -33.91
N THR A 140 11.71 -3.40 -32.96
CA THR A 140 12.65 -4.54 -32.95
C THR A 140 14.03 -4.28 -33.56
N THR A 141 14.94 -3.64 -32.83
CA THR A 141 16.36 -4.01 -32.93
C THR A 141 16.65 -4.95 -31.77
N ARG A 142 16.46 -6.25 -32.04
CA ARG A 142 17.12 -7.33 -31.31
C ARG A 142 18.63 -7.05 -31.39
N GLY A 143 19.27 -6.85 -30.24
CA GLY A 143 20.73 -6.76 -30.14
C GLY A 143 21.23 -5.44 -29.57
N SER A 144 21.22 -5.33 -28.25
CA SER A 144 22.31 -4.70 -27.48
C SER A 144 22.04 -4.93 -26.00
N SER A 145 22.54 -6.05 -25.51
CA SER A 145 22.79 -6.29 -24.10
C SER A 145 23.96 -5.41 -23.67
N SER A 146 23.68 -4.15 -23.31
CA SER A 146 24.60 -3.37 -22.48
C SER A 146 23.86 -2.25 -21.76
N SER A 147 23.60 -2.49 -20.48
CA SER A 147 23.79 -1.54 -19.37
C SER A 147 23.71 -0.04 -19.72
N THR A 148 22.62 0.61 -19.34
CA THR A 148 22.59 1.78 -18.43
C THR A 148 21.20 2.39 -18.54
N ALA A 149 20.38 2.21 -17.51
CA ALA A 149 19.28 3.05 -17.00
C ALA A 149 18.78 4.29 -17.78
N ARG A 150 18.67 4.24 -19.11
CA ARG A 150 17.98 5.23 -19.93
C ARG A 150 16.59 4.68 -20.21
N GLY A 151 15.72 4.80 -19.21
CA GLY A 151 14.38 4.24 -19.23
C GLY A 151 13.61 4.69 -20.47
N ASN A 152 13.16 3.72 -21.26
CA ASN A 152 12.20 3.98 -22.31
C ASN A 152 10.83 4.17 -21.66
N ILE A 153 10.03 5.14 -22.10
CA ILE A 153 8.67 5.33 -21.58
C ILE A 153 7.82 4.06 -21.78
N SER A 154 8.07 3.31 -22.85
CA SER A 154 7.40 2.02 -23.10
C SER A 154 7.72 0.98 -22.02
N GLU A 155 8.95 0.98 -21.50
CA GLU A 155 9.37 0.11 -20.41
C GLU A 155 8.68 0.51 -19.10
N LEU A 156 8.54 1.81 -18.83
CA LEU A 156 7.78 2.30 -17.67
C LEU A 156 6.32 1.83 -17.73
N ILE A 157 5.69 1.86 -18.90
CA ILE A 157 4.32 1.35 -19.04
C ILE A 157 4.27 -0.17 -18.77
N SER A 158 5.20 -0.95 -19.31
CA SER A 158 5.25 -2.39 -19.05
C SER A 158 5.48 -2.70 -17.56
N LEU A 159 6.30 -1.92 -16.87
CA LEU A 159 6.50 -2.05 -15.43
C LEU A 159 5.23 -1.70 -14.66
N TYR A 160 4.52 -0.64 -15.07
CA TYR A 160 3.23 -0.28 -14.47
C TYR A 160 2.18 -1.37 -14.69
N ASP A 161 2.12 -1.98 -15.88
CA ASP A 161 1.13 -3.04 -16.15
C ASP A 161 1.37 -4.31 -15.33
N THR A 162 2.64 -4.61 -14.99
CA THR A 162 2.98 -5.80 -14.20
C THR A 162 2.84 -5.60 -12.69
N ARG A 163 3.16 -4.40 -12.17
CA ARG A 163 3.27 -4.15 -10.72
C ARG A 163 2.44 -2.95 -10.23
N GLY A 164 1.68 -2.32 -11.11
CA GLY A 164 0.91 -1.11 -10.82
C GLY A 164 1.78 0.09 -10.48
N SER A 165 1.20 1.01 -9.72
CA SER A 165 1.88 2.23 -9.23
C SER A 165 3.08 1.93 -8.33
N MET A 166 3.10 0.77 -7.68
CA MET A 166 4.13 0.39 -6.71
C MET A 166 5.48 0.09 -7.35
N ALA A 167 5.52 -0.17 -8.66
CA ALA A 167 6.74 -0.48 -9.40
C ALA A 167 7.80 0.63 -9.30
N PHE A 168 7.39 1.84 -8.93
CA PHE A 168 8.22 3.05 -8.96
C PHE A 168 8.58 3.57 -7.57
N GLU A 169 8.10 2.93 -6.50
CA GLU A 169 8.50 3.25 -5.14
C GLU A 169 9.92 2.74 -4.83
N SER A 170 10.58 3.35 -3.84
CA SER A 170 11.85 2.83 -3.32
C SER A 170 11.66 1.44 -2.73
N ALA A 171 12.65 0.57 -2.88
CA ALA A 171 12.60 -0.75 -2.29
C ALA A 171 12.48 -0.65 -0.74
N PRO A 172 11.70 -1.54 -0.09
CA PRO A 172 11.58 -1.52 1.36
C PRO A 172 12.95 -1.60 2.04
N GLY A 173 13.17 -0.75 3.05
CA GLY A 173 14.41 -0.71 3.82
C GLY A 173 15.48 0.19 3.18
N SER A 174 15.18 0.81 2.05
CA SER A 174 16.07 1.79 1.42
C SER A 174 16.17 3.09 2.21
N TRP A 175 15.16 3.39 3.04
CA TRP A 175 15.08 4.61 3.82
C TRP A 175 15.24 4.32 5.31
N LEU A 176 15.99 5.19 5.97
CA LEU A 176 16.14 5.26 7.41
C LEU A 176 15.48 6.55 7.91
N LYS A 177 14.91 6.51 9.11
CA LYS A 177 14.30 7.67 9.77
C LYS A 177 15.05 8.01 11.05
N GLU A 178 15.22 9.29 11.30
CA GLU A 178 15.81 9.83 12.52
C GLU A 178 14.89 10.93 13.07
N ASP A 179 14.42 10.75 14.30
CA ASP A 179 13.58 11.73 14.98
C ASP A 179 14.47 12.75 15.68
N ARG A 180 14.43 14.02 15.24
CA ARG A 180 15.23 15.08 15.83
C ARG A 180 14.54 15.72 17.05
N PRO A 181 15.33 16.25 18.01
CA PRO A 181 14.79 17.06 19.11
C PRO A 181 14.00 18.25 18.54
N GLY A 182 12.71 18.33 18.85
CA GLY A 182 11.78 19.31 18.27
C GLY A 182 10.68 18.70 17.39
N GLY A 183 10.58 17.37 17.30
CA GLY A 183 9.46 16.67 16.65
C GLY A 183 9.54 16.63 15.12
N SER A 184 10.67 17.03 14.53
CA SER A 184 10.91 16.91 13.10
C SER A 184 11.56 15.57 12.79
N THR A 185 10.92 14.77 11.94
CA THR A 185 11.48 13.50 11.45
C THR A 185 12.28 13.76 10.17
N TYR A 186 13.49 13.21 10.11
CA TYR A 186 14.39 13.31 8.97
C TYR A 186 14.55 11.94 8.31
N TYR A 187 14.49 11.89 6.98
CA TYR A 187 14.63 10.67 6.20
C TYR A 187 15.89 10.72 5.35
N TRP A 188 16.63 9.62 5.32
CA TRP A 188 17.79 9.49 4.46
C TRP A 188 17.95 8.07 3.94
N SER A 189 18.55 7.93 2.76
CA SER A 189 18.75 6.64 2.12
C SER A 189 20.25 6.40 1.91
N PRO A 190 20.85 5.39 2.57
CA PRO A 190 22.27 5.08 2.43
C PRO A 190 22.65 4.68 1.00
N SER A 191 21.75 4.00 0.29
CA SER A 191 21.99 3.46 -1.05
C SER A 191 21.98 4.56 -2.12
N THR A 192 21.05 5.50 -2.03
CA THR A 192 20.89 6.58 -3.01
C THR A 192 21.61 7.87 -2.61
N ARG A 193 22.04 8.00 -1.35
CA ARG A 193 22.57 9.22 -0.72
C ARG A 193 21.59 10.40 -0.75
N GLU A 194 20.30 10.12 -0.92
CA GLU A 194 19.26 11.13 -0.85
C GLU A 194 18.87 11.40 0.61
N SER A 195 18.46 12.64 0.87
CA SER A 195 17.88 13.01 2.15
C SER A 195 16.77 14.04 2.00
N ARG A 196 15.80 13.99 2.92
CA ARG A 196 14.59 14.80 2.86
C ARG A 196 13.93 14.92 4.24
N TRP A 197 13.20 16.02 4.43
CA TRP A 197 12.37 16.26 5.63
C TRP A 197 10.95 15.76 5.47
N THR A 198 10.51 15.55 4.23
CA THR A 198 9.20 14.97 3.94
C THR A 198 9.31 13.46 3.81
N PRO A 199 8.31 12.69 4.28
CA PRO A 199 8.34 11.24 4.16
C PRO A 199 8.40 10.84 2.67
N PRO A 200 9.33 9.97 2.26
CA PRO A 200 9.32 9.42 0.91
C PRO A 200 8.05 8.58 0.70
N PRO A 201 7.58 8.42 -0.56
CA PRO A 201 6.37 7.64 -0.85
C PRO A 201 6.33 6.26 -0.19
N SER A 202 7.45 5.52 -0.17
CA SER A 202 7.53 4.20 0.48
C SER A 202 7.33 4.24 2.00
N CYS A 203 7.62 5.36 2.67
CA CYS A 203 7.43 5.52 4.12
C CYS A 203 6.13 6.25 4.49
N ALA A 204 5.30 6.62 3.51
CA ALA A 204 4.08 7.39 3.73
C ALA A 204 2.82 6.50 3.82
N TRP A 205 2.98 5.18 3.83
CA TRP A 205 1.88 4.23 3.96
C TRP A 205 1.36 4.20 5.41
N GLN A 206 0.05 4.36 5.55
CA GLN A 206 -0.67 4.24 6.81
C GLN A 206 -1.70 3.13 6.74
N ARG A 207 -1.84 2.41 7.84
CA ARG A 207 -2.86 1.38 8.02
C ARG A 207 -4.10 2.01 8.64
N VAL A 208 -5.23 1.93 7.96
CA VAL A 208 -6.51 2.46 8.44
C VAL A 208 -7.49 1.30 8.60
N THR A 209 -7.91 1.07 9.84
CA THR A 209 -9.01 0.15 10.15
C THR A 209 -10.30 0.94 10.16
N ILE A 210 -11.23 0.61 9.26
CA ILE A 210 -12.57 1.20 9.28
C ILE A 210 -13.47 0.20 10.02
N GLN A 211 -14.31 0.67 10.94
CA GLN A 211 -15.17 -0.18 11.79
C GLN A 211 -15.95 -1.20 10.95
N GLY A 212 -15.61 -2.49 11.05
CA GLY A 212 -16.26 -3.58 10.31
C GLY A 212 -15.86 -3.75 8.84
N HIS A 213 -14.84 -3.02 8.35
CA HIS A 213 -14.41 -3.01 6.94
C HIS A 213 -12.98 -3.56 6.79
N PRO A 214 -12.55 -3.98 5.57
CA PRO A 214 -11.16 -4.35 5.31
C PRO A 214 -10.20 -3.24 5.74
N VAL A 215 -9.09 -3.64 6.35
CA VAL A 215 -7.94 -2.76 6.54
C VAL A 215 -7.60 -2.13 5.20
N ARG A 216 -7.58 -0.80 5.14
CA ARG A 216 -7.12 -0.06 3.97
C ARG A 216 -5.74 0.50 4.25
N TYR A 217 -4.90 0.45 3.24
CA TYR A 217 -3.59 1.09 3.26
C TYR A 217 -3.67 2.35 2.43
N ILE A 218 -3.40 3.49 3.05
CA ILE A 218 -3.47 4.79 2.40
C ILE A 218 -2.08 5.40 2.42
N ASN A 219 -1.59 5.84 1.26
CA ASN A 219 -0.35 6.59 1.17
C ASN A 219 -0.66 8.08 1.28
N THR A 220 -0.15 8.75 2.31
CA THR A 220 -0.47 10.17 2.57
C THR A 220 0.19 11.13 1.60
N VAL A 221 1.29 10.73 0.97
CA VAL A 221 2.04 11.55 0.01
C VAL A 221 1.48 11.40 -1.40
N THR A 222 1.24 10.15 -1.84
CA THR A 222 0.76 9.88 -3.20
C THR A 222 -0.76 9.85 -3.31
N GLY A 223 -1.46 9.78 -2.17
CA GLY A 223 -2.92 9.61 -2.09
C GLY A 223 -3.42 8.26 -2.57
N GLN A 224 -2.55 7.27 -2.74
CA GLN A 224 -2.92 5.92 -3.18
C GLN A 224 -3.69 5.17 -2.08
N GLN A 225 -4.60 4.28 -2.47
CA GLN A 225 -5.37 3.44 -1.55
C GLN A 225 -5.32 1.99 -2.02
N LEU A 226 -4.99 1.08 -1.09
CA LEU A 226 -4.89 -0.35 -1.35
C LEU A 226 -5.70 -1.14 -0.31
N THR A 227 -6.21 -2.29 -0.74
CA THR A 227 -6.85 -3.29 0.14
C THR A 227 -5.86 -4.37 0.58
N SER A 228 -4.85 -4.65 -0.24
CA SER A 228 -3.75 -5.57 0.07
C SER A 228 -2.59 -4.85 0.79
N LEU A 229 -1.86 -5.58 1.62
CA LEU A 229 -0.68 -5.06 2.31
C LEU A 229 0.41 -4.65 1.28
N PRO A 230 0.88 -3.39 1.27
CA PRO A 230 1.97 -2.96 0.40
C PRO A 230 3.31 -3.61 0.82
N PRO A 231 4.23 -3.91 -0.12
CA PRO A 231 5.55 -4.45 0.20
C PRO A 231 6.35 -3.60 1.19
N ALA A 232 6.17 -2.28 1.18
CA ALA A 232 6.79 -1.35 2.14
C ALA A 232 6.44 -1.66 3.61
N LEU A 233 5.25 -2.21 3.87
CA LEU A 233 4.78 -2.57 5.21
C LEU A 233 4.94 -4.06 5.54
N SER A 234 5.50 -4.85 4.62
CA SER A 234 5.60 -6.32 4.71
C SER A 234 6.80 -6.77 5.56
N TRP A 235 6.97 -6.16 6.73
CA TRP A 235 8.05 -6.46 7.67
C TRP A 235 7.60 -7.40 8.78
N THR A 236 8.51 -8.23 9.26
CA THR A 236 8.37 -9.05 10.46
C THR A 236 9.63 -8.96 11.31
N ARG A 237 9.49 -9.28 12.60
CA ARG A 237 10.59 -9.27 13.57
C ARG A 237 11.03 -10.70 13.85
N LEU A 238 12.29 -10.99 13.53
CA LEU A 238 12.89 -12.30 13.73
C LEU A 238 13.99 -12.24 14.78
N ARG A 239 14.13 -13.32 15.54
CA ARG A 239 15.28 -13.59 16.40
C ARG A 239 16.08 -14.71 15.75
N SER A 240 17.33 -14.42 15.41
CA SER A 240 18.29 -15.44 14.98
C SER A 240 19.26 -15.70 16.13
N GLU A 241 19.47 -16.96 16.45
CA GLU A 241 20.60 -17.36 17.30
C GLU A 241 21.85 -17.43 16.43
N THR A 242 22.92 -16.81 16.89
CA THR A 242 24.26 -16.91 16.30
C THR A 242 25.21 -17.38 17.39
N ASP A 243 26.38 -17.90 17.01
CA ASP A 243 27.40 -18.36 17.96
C ASP A 243 27.82 -17.28 18.98
N ASN A 244 27.57 -15.99 18.67
CA ASN A 244 27.88 -14.83 19.51
C ASN A 244 26.66 -14.26 20.27
N GLY A 245 25.51 -14.95 20.27
CA GLY A 245 24.28 -14.56 20.96
C GLY A 245 23.06 -14.41 20.04
N SER A 246 21.91 -14.11 20.65
CA SER A 246 20.66 -13.88 19.91
C SER A 246 20.61 -12.46 19.35
N GLN A 247 20.46 -12.33 18.03
CA GLN A 247 20.31 -11.07 17.34
C GLN A 247 18.86 -10.89 16.85
N LEU A 248 18.29 -9.71 17.14
CA LEU A 248 16.99 -9.32 16.60
C LEU A 248 17.18 -8.65 15.24
N LEU A 249 16.38 -9.09 14.27
CA LEU A 249 16.46 -8.72 12.87
C LEU A 249 15.07 -8.32 12.39
N TRP A 250 15.01 -7.37 11.46
CA TRP A 250 13.81 -7.09 10.68
C TRP A 250 13.93 -7.79 9.34
N TYR A 251 12.87 -8.49 8.93
CA TYR A 251 12.82 -9.19 7.64
C TYR A 251 11.60 -8.73 6.85
N ASN A 252 11.82 -8.24 5.64
CA ASN A 252 10.76 -7.95 4.68
C ASN A 252 10.56 -9.18 3.79
N TRP A 253 9.45 -9.88 3.96
CA TRP A 253 9.20 -11.14 3.26
C TRP A 253 8.71 -10.94 1.82
N ALA A 254 8.14 -9.77 1.49
CA ALA A 254 7.67 -9.48 0.13
C ALA A 254 8.83 -9.28 -0.85
N VAL A 255 9.96 -8.75 -0.36
CA VAL A 255 11.15 -8.44 -1.19
C VAL A 255 12.38 -9.25 -0.75
N GLN A 256 12.24 -10.09 0.29
CA GLN A 256 13.30 -10.94 0.85
C GLN A 256 14.54 -10.16 1.31
N VAL A 257 14.32 -9.02 1.97
CA VAL A 257 15.39 -8.13 2.48
C VAL A 257 15.42 -8.20 4.00
N SER A 258 16.61 -8.26 4.60
CA SER A 258 16.79 -8.16 6.05
C SER A 258 17.50 -6.86 6.44
N SER A 259 17.19 -6.35 7.63
CA SER A 259 17.79 -5.14 8.21
C SER A 259 17.97 -5.32 9.72
N THR A 260 19.09 -4.81 10.25
CA THR A 260 19.31 -4.71 11.70
C THR A 260 18.69 -3.44 12.28
N ALA A 261 18.57 -2.40 11.46
CA ALA A 261 17.92 -1.15 11.83
C ALA A 261 16.39 -1.27 11.70
N THR A 262 15.68 -0.54 12.55
CA THR A 262 14.22 -0.40 12.49
C THR A 262 13.80 0.21 11.14
N PRO A 263 12.93 -0.46 10.36
CA PRO A 263 12.46 0.06 9.08
C PRO A 263 11.77 1.43 9.23
N ALA A 264 12.10 2.37 8.36
CA ALA A 264 11.48 3.70 8.37
C ALA A 264 10.02 3.65 7.95
N GLU A 265 9.66 2.66 7.12
CA GLU A 265 8.36 2.49 6.50
C GLU A 265 7.26 2.08 7.47
N LEU A 266 7.60 1.49 8.62
CA LEU A 266 6.60 0.98 9.56
C LEU A 266 5.95 2.11 10.39
N PRO A 267 4.61 2.22 10.38
CA PRO A 267 3.86 3.07 11.29
C PRO A 267 4.05 2.65 12.75
N PRO A 268 3.94 3.59 13.71
CA PRO A 268 4.12 3.31 15.14
C PRO A 268 3.26 2.16 15.66
N ASP A 269 1.99 2.11 15.26
CA ASP A 269 1.04 1.08 15.71
C ASP A 269 1.43 -0.33 15.26
N MET A 270 1.88 -0.46 14.00
CA MET A 270 2.36 -1.75 13.47
C MET A 270 3.69 -2.15 14.09
N LEU A 271 4.58 -1.16 14.32
CA LEU A 271 5.86 -1.40 14.99
C LEU A 271 5.64 -1.93 16.41
N ALA A 272 4.70 -1.36 17.17
CA ALA A 272 4.35 -1.84 18.50
C ALA A 272 3.81 -3.27 18.49
N GLN A 273 2.97 -3.62 17.51
CA GLN A 273 2.46 -5.00 17.33
C GLN A 273 3.59 -5.99 17.01
N LEU A 274 4.43 -5.68 16.02
CA LEU A 274 5.55 -6.52 15.60
C LEU A 274 6.66 -6.61 16.66
N ALA A 275 6.76 -5.63 17.54
CA ALA A 275 7.71 -5.66 18.64
C ALA A 275 7.38 -6.78 19.65
N VAL A 276 6.11 -7.10 19.83
CA VAL A 276 5.62 -8.18 20.70
C VAL A 276 5.62 -9.52 19.95
N GLN A 277 5.28 -9.52 18.67
CA GLN A 277 5.16 -10.71 17.83
C GLN A 277 6.50 -11.09 17.16
N VAL A 278 7.46 -11.58 17.96
CA VAL A 278 8.76 -12.06 17.47
C VAL A 278 8.65 -13.52 17.00
N ASN A 279 9.24 -13.86 15.86
CA ASN A 279 9.24 -15.22 15.29
C ASN A 279 7.83 -15.81 15.06
N VAL A 280 6.82 -14.96 14.92
CA VAL A 280 5.46 -15.39 14.64
C VAL A 280 5.27 -15.61 13.15
N ARG A 281 4.73 -16.78 12.80
CA ARG A 281 4.21 -17.09 11.46
C ARG A 281 2.85 -17.76 11.60
N TRP A 282 2.11 -17.81 10.52
CA TRP A 282 0.81 -18.45 10.42
C TRP A 282 0.94 -19.63 9.48
N TYR A 283 0.30 -20.74 9.82
CA TYR A 283 0.26 -21.95 9.02
C TYR A 283 -1.19 -22.31 8.73
N ASN A 284 -1.51 -22.58 7.48
CA ASN A 284 -2.81 -23.09 7.08
C ASN A 284 -2.72 -24.62 6.93
N PRO A 285 -3.29 -25.42 7.85
CA PRO A 285 -3.23 -26.87 7.77
C PRO A 285 -4.01 -27.46 6.60
N THR A 286 -5.00 -26.73 6.07
CA THR A 286 -5.82 -27.19 4.93
C THR A 286 -5.08 -27.03 3.61
N THR A 287 -4.36 -25.91 3.44
CA THR A 287 -3.63 -25.61 2.19
C THR A 287 -2.13 -25.92 2.26
N GLY A 288 -1.59 -26.17 3.45
CA GLY A 288 -0.16 -26.38 3.70
C GLY A 288 0.70 -25.11 3.59
N GLN A 289 0.09 -23.93 3.51
CA GLN A 289 0.80 -22.67 3.27
C GLN A 289 1.26 -21.98 4.57
N TYR A 290 2.34 -21.21 4.48
CA TYR A 290 2.81 -20.34 5.56
C TYR A 290 2.66 -18.86 5.20
N SER A 291 2.31 -18.03 6.18
CA SER A 291 2.20 -16.57 6.05
C SER A 291 2.90 -15.87 7.22
N TYR A 292 3.62 -14.79 6.95
CA TYR A 292 4.23 -13.95 8.00
C TYR A 292 3.31 -12.82 8.48
N THR A 293 2.17 -12.64 7.82
CA THR A 293 1.12 -11.70 8.22
C THR A 293 -0.04 -12.44 8.80
N ASP A 294 -0.68 -11.81 9.79
CA ASP A 294 -1.97 -12.23 10.29
C ASP A 294 -2.99 -12.31 9.13
N PRO A 295 -3.46 -13.53 8.80
CA PRO A 295 -4.31 -13.78 7.64
C PRO A 295 -5.68 -13.13 7.73
N VAL A 296 -6.08 -12.67 8.92
CA VAL A 296 -7.25 -11.80 9.12
C VAL A 296 -7.13 -10.52 8.27
N TYR A 297 -5.91 -10.08 7.95
CA TYR A 297 -5.67 -8.88 7.13
C TYR A 297 -5.41 -9.16 5.65
N SER A 298 -5.14 -10.42 5.27
CA SER A 298 -4.89 -10.79 3.87
C SER A 298 -6.11 -11.39 3.18
N THR A 299 -7.13 -11.78 3.94
CA THR A 299 -8.34 -12.42 3.41
C THR A 299 -9.49 -11.41 3.24
N PRO A 300 -10.29 -11.52 2.18
CA PRO A 300 -11.50 -10.70 1.99
C PRO A 300 -12.70 -11.20 2.80
N TRP A 301 -12.59 -12.36 3.44
CA TRP A 301 -13.65 -13.01 4.22
C TRP A 301 -13.85 -12.41 5.61
N ARG A 302 -15.10 -12.26 6.05
CA ARG A 302 -15.49 -11.63 7.32
C ARG A 302 -16.45 -12.50 8.08
N GLU A 303 -16.15 -12.79 9.34
CA GLU A 303 -17.12 -13.38 10.24
C GLU A 303 -18.15 -12.31 10.65
N LEU A 304 -19.41 -12.59 10.36
CA LEU A 304 -20.58 -11.79 10.70
C LEU A 304 -21.55 -12.66 11.48
N THR A 305 -22.34 -12.08 12.36
CA THR A 305 -23.39 -12.79 13.09
C THR A 305 -24.75 -12.49 12.47
N ASP A 306 -25.53 -13.52 12.18
CA ASP A 306 -26.92 -13.35 11.75
C ASP A 306 -27.79 -12.87 12.93
N GLU A 307 -28.53 -11.78 12.75
CA GLU A 307 -29.36 -11.16 13.80
C GLU A 307 -30.54 -12.07 14.19
N ALA A 308 -31.03 -12.91 13.28
CA ALA A 308 -32.18 -13.79 13.52
C ALA A 308 -31.79 -15.07 14.27
N THR A 309 -30.66 -15.67 13.93
CA THR A 309 -30.23 -16.97 14.49
C THR A 309 -29.07 -16.87 15.49
N SER A 310 -28.47 -15.69 15.63
CA SER A 310 -27.22 -15.46 16.40
C SER A 310 -26.06 -16.37 15.97
N ARG A 311 -26.12 -16.96 14.76
CA ARG A 311 -25.08 -17.84 14.24
C ARG A 311 -24.05 -17.02 13.44
N PRO A 312 -22.75 -17.33 13.59
CA PRO A 312 -21.72 -16.75 12.75
C PRO A 312 -21.81 -17.30 11.32
N TYR A 313 -21.59 -16.43 10.33
CA TYR A 313 -21.45 -16.73 8.91
C TYR A 313 -20.31 -15.87 8.34
N TYR A 314 -19.69 -16.34 7.27
CA TYR A 314 -18.53 -15.71 6.65
C TYR A 314 -18.94 -15.03 5.34
N PHE A 315 -18.66 -13.73 5.20
CA PHE A 315 -18.96 -12.94 4.01
C PHE A 315 -17.68 -12.48 3.31
N ASN A 316 -17.57 -12.77 2.02
CA ASN A 316 -16.48 -12.29 1.17
C ASN A 316 -16.83 -10.90 0.61
N VAL A 317 -16.04 -9.89 0.97
CA VAL A 317 -16.29 -8.50 0.59
C VAL A 317 -16.11 -8.27 -0.92
N ASP A 318 -15.22 -9.03 -1.57
CA ASP A 318 -14.85 -8.83 -2.97
C ASP A 318 -15.80 -9.59 -3.91
N THR A 319 -16.09 -10.86 -3.59
CA THR A 319 -17.00 -11.70 -4.40
C THR A 319 -18.47 -11.52 -4.03
N ARG A 320 -18.75 -10.92 -2.87
CA ARG A 320 -20.09 -10.80 -2.25
C ARG A 320 -20.75 -12.13 -1.90
N GLU A 321 -19.96 -13.18 -1.74
CA GLU A 321 -20.44 -14.51 -1.33
C GLU A 321 -20.57 -14.63 0.18
N SER A 322 -21.48 -15.48 0.65
CA SER A 322 -21.66 -15.79 2.06
C SER A 322 -21.64 -17.30 2.30
N LEU A 323 -20.84 -17.76 3.25
CA LEU A 323 -20.71 -19.15 3.67
C LEU A 323 -21.07 -19.29 5.14
N TRP A 324 -21.69 -20.40 5.53
CA TRP A 324 -21.96 -20.69 6.95
C TRP A 324 -20.80 -21.42 7.63
N GLU A 325 -19.90 -22.00 6.84
CA GLU A 325 -18.69 -22.67 7.30
C GLU A 325 -17.46 -21.79 7.03
N ALA A 326 -16.44 -21.89 7.88
CA ALA A 326 -15.21 -21.13 7.72
C ALA A 326 -14.52 -21.52 6.40
N PRO A 327 -14.29 -20.56 5.48
CA PRO A 327 -13.51 -20.79 4.27
C PRO A 327 -12.13 -21.37 4.60
N GLU A 328 -11.61 -22.24 3.73
CA GLU A 328 -10.26 -22.81 3.90
C GLU A 328 -9.18 -21.71 4.01
N GLU A 329 -9.42 -20.57 3.36
CA GLU A 329 -8.59 -19.37 3.40
C GLU A 329 -8.57 -18.66 4.77
N LEU A 330 -9.48 -18.98 5.69
CA LEU A 330 -9.52 -18.46 7.05
C LEU A 330 -8.98 -19.46 8.10
N CYS A 331 -8.73 -20.71 7.70
CA CYS A 331 -8.17 -21.76 8.56
C CYS A 331 -6.68 -21.56 8.78
N TRP A 332 -6.27 -20.53 9.53
CA TRP A 332 -4.87 -20.26 9.86
C TRP A 332 -4.60 -20.42 11.35
N VAL A 333 -3.50 -21.11 11.65
CA VAL A 333 -3.02 -21.34 13.01
C VAL A 333 -1.77 -20.49 13.24
N LYS A 334 -1.77 -19.69 14.31
CA LYS A 334 -0.59 -18.93 14.74
C LYS A 334 0.46 -19.91 15.26
N MET A 335 1.60 -19.96 14.59
CA MET A 335 2.78 -20.72 14.99
C MET A 335 3.77 -19.76 15.64
N GLU A 336 3.99 -19.94 16.92
CA GLU A 336 5.15 -19.38 17.61
C GLU A 336 6.29 -20.36 17.43
N ILE A 337 7.38 -19.94 16.79
CA ILE A 337 8.58 -20.77 16.74
C ILE A 337 9.17 -20.72 18.14
N SER A 338 8.86 -21.72 18.98
CA SER A 338 9.57 -21.95 20.23
C SER A 338 10.99 -22.39 19.93
N ASP A 339 11.94 -21.90 20.73
CA ASP A 339 13.39 -22.09 20.66
C ASP A 339 13.85 -23.56 20.82
N THR A 340 13.41 -24.47 19.96
CA THR A 340 13.88 -25.87 19.95
C THR A 340 14.17 -26.33 18.53
N SER A 341 15.33 -25.94 18.02
CA SER A 341 16.01 -26.73 17.00
C SER A 341 17.52 -26.62 17.19
N GLY A 342 18.05 -27.49 18.04
CA GLY A 342 19.47 -27.61 18.32
C GLY A 342 19.82 -28.89 19.09
N ALA A 343 19.54 -30.06 18.51
CA ALA A 343 20.28 -31.31 18.72
C ALA A 343 19.64 -32.41 17.85
N GLY A 344 20.44 -33.12 17.07
CA GLY A 344 19.96 -34.03 16.04
C GLY A 344 19.53 -35.42 16.52
N GLU A 345 19.45 -36.28 15.50
CA GLU A 345 19.32 -37.74 15.52
C GLU A 345 17.92 -38.35 15.67
N GLY A 346 17.63 -39.26 14.75
CA GLY A 346 16.74 -40.39 15.00
C GLY A 346 15.34 -40.29 14.42
N GLU A 347 15.17 -40.85 13.22
CA GLU A 347 13.93 -41.53 12.88
C GLU A 347 13.64 -42.60 13.95
N GLY A 348 12.46 -42.57 14.57
CA GLY A 348 12.05 -43.55 15.57
C GLY A 348 10.67 -43.27 16.14
N GLU A 349 9.74 -44.18 15.91
CA GLU A 349 8.35 -44.22 16.36
C GLU A 349 8.15 -43.98 17.86
N GLY A 350 6.94 -43.57 18.24
CA GLY A 350 6.39 -43.94 19.55
C GLY A 350 5.45 -42.93 20.19
N ASP A 351 4.16 -43.26 20.18
CA ASP A 351 3.14 -42.76 21.11
C ASP A 351 3.67 -42.48 22.53
N ARG A 352 3.36 -41.30 23.08
CA ARG A 352 2.76 -41.18 24.42
C ARG A 352 2.25 -39.77 24.73
N ALA A 353 0.93 -39.71 24.91
CA ALA A 353 0.16 -38.59 25.42
C ALA A 353 0.34 -38.36 26.93
N MET A 354 0.22 -37.09 27.36
CA MET A 354 -0.51 -36.57 28.54
C MET A 354 0.16 -35.26 29.01
N ARG A 355 -0.51 -34.21 29.50
CA ARG A 355 -1.91 -33.74 29.57
C ARG A 355 -1.81 -32.44 30.37
N GLY A 356 -2.50 -31.39 29.95
CA GLY A 356 -2.65 -30.14 30.69
C GLY A 356 -3.90 -29.38 30.24
N SER A 357 -5.06 -29.84 30.71
CA SER A 357 -6.42 -29.30 30.51
C SER A 357 -6.53 -27.85 31.04
N VAL A 358 -7.42 -26.96 30.55
CA VAL A 358 -8.89 -26.85 30.76
C VAL A 358 -9.45 -25.77 29.80
N GLY A 359 -10.63 -25.86 29.18
CA GLY A 359 -11.68 -26.89 29.28
C GLY A 359 -12.91 -26.68 28.36
N VAL A 360 -13.58 -27.81 28.10
CA VAL A 360 -15.03 -28.12 28.11
C VAL A 360 -15.99 -27.11 27.42
N GLY A 361 -16.63 -27.47 26.29
CA GLY A 361 -17.82 -28.33 26.30
C GLY A 361 -18.02 -29.29 25.10
N SER A 362 -18.44 -30.51 25.49
CA SER A 362 -18.86 -31.74 24.76
C SER A 362 -20.01 -31.52 23.76
N TRP A 363 -20.28 -32.30 22.69
CA TRP A 363 -20.42 -33.76 22.56
C TRP A 363 -20.04 -34.32 21.17
N ALA A 364 -19.60 -35.58 21.16
CA ALA A 364 -19.30 -36.38 19.98
C ALA A 364 -20.56 -36.99 19.33
N ALA A 365 -20.61 -37.00 18.01
CA ALA A 365 -21.42 -37.93 17.21
C ALA A 365 -20.60 -38.39 16.00
N ARG A 366 -20.53 -39.71 15.76
CA ARG A 366 -19.82 -40.30 14.61
C ARG A 366 -20.51 -39.85 13.31
N GLN A 367 -19.78 -39.15 12.45
CA GLN A 367 -20.27 -38.58 11.20
C GLN A 367 -20.07 -39.56 10.03
N TYR A 368 -21.04 -39.61 9.09
CA TYR A 368 -21.02 -40.41 7.86
C TYR A 368 -21.25 -39.51 6.64
N PHE A 369 -20.70 -39.86 5.48
CA PHE A 369 -20.73 -39.00 4.29
C PHE A 369 -21.91 -39.36 3.36
N TYR A 370 -22.63 -38.36 2.84
CA TYR A 370 -23.83 -38.54 2.00
C TYR A 370 -23.78 -37.71 0.71
N ASN A 371 -23.98 -38.38 -0.44
CA ASN A 371 -23.93 -37.76 -1.77
C ASN A 371 -25.35 -37.41 -2.27
N ARG A 372 -25.71 -36.13 -2.31
CA ARG A 372 -27.04 -35.66 -2.74
C ARG A 372 -27.34 -35.80 -4.24
N ARG A 373 -26.36 -36.12 -5.08
CA ARG A 373 -26.55 -36.30 -6.53
C ARG A 373 -26.70 -37.77 -6.93
N SER A 374 -26.07 -38.68 -6.20
CA SER A 374 -26.15 -40.15 -6.44
C SER A 374 -26.99 -40.92 -5.43
N GLY A 375 -27.23 -40.37 -4.23
CA GLY A 375 -28.04 -41.00 -3.17
C GLY A 375 -27.32 -42.01 -2.27
N GLU A 376 -26.00 -42.17 -2.39
CA GLU A 376 -25.21 -43.15 -1.62
C GLU A 376 -24.68 -42.61 -0.28
N VAL A 377 -24.46 -43.54 0.67
CA VAL A 377 -23.99 -43.29 2.05
C VAL A 377 -22.71 -44.10 2.34
N SER A 378 -21.64 -43.47 2.85
CA SER A 378 -20.37 -44.13 3.17
C SER A 378 -19.83 -43.79 4.57
N TRP A 379 -19.15 -44.76 5.19
CA TRP A 379 -18.57 -44.68 6.53
C TRP A 379 -17.04 -44.52 6.55
N THR A 380 -16.40 -44.48 5.37
CA THR A 380 -14.96 -44.19 5.19
C THR A 380 -14.77 -43.11 4.11
N ALA A 381 -13.77 -42.25 4.27
CA ALA A 381 -13.50 -41.11 3.38
C ALA A 381 -13.09 -41.59 1.97
N PRO A 382 -13.75 -41.15 0.88
CA PRO A 382 -13.42 -41.60 -0.47
C PRO A 382 -12.23 -40.83 -1.05
N ALA A 383 -11.41 -41.53 -1.85
CA ALA A 383 -10.09 -41.08 -2.28
C ALA A 383 -10.05 -40.05 -3.43
N SER A 384 -11.18 -39.52 -3.93
CA SER A 384 -11.21 -38.31 -4.79
C SER A 384 -12.63 -37.94 -5.24
N GLY A 385 -12.92 -36.64 -5.34
CA GLY A 385 -14.09 -36.06 -6.03
C GLY A 385 -15.05 -35.24 -5.15
N PRO A 386 -15.78 -34.26 -5.73
CA PRO A 386 -16.15 -33.01 -5.05
C PRO A 386 -17.58 -33.04 -4.48
N LEU A 387 -17.81 -33.41 -3.21
CA LEU A 387 -19.15 -33.31 -2.62
C LEU A 387 -19.18 -33.04 -1.11
N ALA A 388 -20.19 -32.24 -0.73
CA ALA A 388 -20.46 -31.62 0.55
C ALA A 388 -21.25 -32.51 1.54
N PHE A 389 -21.19 -32.16 2.84
CA PHE A 389 -21.81 -32.85 3.98
C PHE A 389 -23.13 -32.18 4.44
N VAL A 390 -24.06 -32.96 5.03
CA VAL A 390 -25.30 -32.52 5.67
C VAL A 390 -25.43 -33.23 7.04
N PRO A 391 -25.76 -32.53 8.15
CA PRO A 391 -25.78 -33.10 9.50
C PRO A 391 -27.03 -33.95 9.79
N TYR A 392 -26.87 -34.95 10.67
CA TYR A 392 -27.98 -35.77 11.20
C TYR A 392 -28.68 -35.08 12.36
N ALA A 393 -30.01 -35.08 12.32
CA ALA A 393 -30.88 -34.79 13.44
C ALA A 393 -31.36 -36.10 14.09
N SER A 394 -31.44 -36.11 15.41
CA SER A 394 -32.21 -37.08 16.20
C SER A 394 -32.70 -36.37 17.47
N GLU A 395 -33.91 -36.52 17.98
CA GLU A 395 -35.17 -37.12 17.56
C GLU A 395 -36.18 -36.58 18.59
N LEU A 396 -37.33 -36.08 18.12
CA LEU A 396 -38.69 -36.30 18.64
C LEU A 396 -39.70 -35.68 17.67
#